data_AF-A0A3B8PNP0-F1
#
_entry.id   AF-A0A3B8PNP0-F1
#
_cell.length_a   1.000
_cell.length_b   1.000
_cell.length_c   1.000
_cell.angle_alpha   90.00
_cell.angle_beta   90.00
_cell.angle_gamma   90.00
#
_symmetry.space_group_name_H-M   'P 1'
#
loop_
_entity.id
_entity.type
_entity.pdbx_description
1 polymer ?
#
loop_
_entity_poly.entity_id
_entity_poly.type
_entity_poly.pdbx_seq_one_letter_code
_entity_poly.pdbx_strand_id
1 'polypeptide(L)'
;DAMFDLENFEFLDLGQGESWERIYEPERFDYLKEPKSPIRLFPHAGVIQDFVDSIREERPPHVGGVEGRKAVEICEACLRSAQSGQVVSLPL
;
A
#
# COMPACT_ATOMS: atom_id res chain seq x y z
N ASP A 1 -4.60 17.65 -7.85
CA ASP A 1 -5.14 16.31 -8.13
C ASP A 1 -4.02 15.37 -8.47
N ALA A 2 -3.96 14.23 -7.79
CA ALA A 2 -2.97 13.18 -8.04
C ALA A 2 -3.71 11.85 -8.17
N MET A 3 -3.28 11.01 -9.11
CA MET A 3 -3.84 9.68 -9.34
C MET A 3 -2.75 8.63 -9.23
N PHE A 4 -3.05 7.52 -8.57
CA PHE A 4 -2.15 6.36 -8.51
C PHE A 4 -2.66 5.30 -9.48
N ASP A 5 -1.75 4.75 -10.28
CA ASP A 5 -1.96 3.50 -11.02
C ASP A 5 -0.98 2.46 -10.48
N LEU A 6 -1.49 1.30 -10.08
CA LEU A 6 -0.75 0.28 -9.34
C LEU A 6 -1.08 -1.10 -9.89
N GLU A 7 -0.04 -1.85 -10.21
CA GLU A 7 -0.10 -3.30 -10.37
C GLU A 7 0.85 -3.92 -9.33
N ASN A 8 0.31 -4.78 -8.46
CA ASN A 8 0.98 -5.33 -7.28
C ASN A 8 2.38 -5.92 -7.52
N PHE A 9 2.68 -6.44 -8.71
CA PHE A 9 3.96 -7.07 -9.03
C PHE A 9 4.68 -6.42 -10.20
N GLU A 10 4.15 -5.32 -10.77
CA GLU A 10 4.74 -4.71 -11.96
C GLU A 10 5.15 -3.25 -11.78
N PHE A 11 4.31 -2.39 -11.19
CA PHE A 11 4.64 -0.96 -11.08
C PHE A 11 3.73 -0.18 -10.13
N LEU A 12 4.20 1.02 -9.77
CA LEU A 12 3.39 2.11 -9.25
C LEU A 12 3.73 3.38 -10.03
N ASP A 13 2.74 3.92 -10.71
CA ASP A 13 2.82 5.16 -11.47
C ASP A 13 1.98 6.26 -10.79
N LEU A 14 2.51 7.48 -10.76
CA LEU A 14 1.88 8.66 -10.18
C LEU A 14 1.55 9.66 -11.29
N GLY A 15 0.25 9.91 -11.47
CA GLY A 15 -0.27 10.94 -12.34
C GLY A 15 -0.41 12.28 -11.61
N GLN A 16 0.19 13.35 -12.13
CA GLN A 16 0.03 14.73 -11.65
C GLN A 16 -0.21 15.68 -12.84
N GLY A 17 -1.41 16.27 -12.90
CA GLY A 17 -1.82 17.07 -14.05
C GLY A 17 -1.84 16.24 -15.33
N GLU A 18 -1.05 16.64 -16.34
CA GLU A 18 -0.89 15.91 -17.60
C GLU A 18 0.29 14.93 -17.60
N SER A 19 1.05 14.86 -16.50
CA SER A 19 2.27 14.05 -16.40
C SER A 19 2.03 12.74 -15.65
N TRP A 20 2.73 11.69 -16.07
CA TRP A 20 2.78 10.39 -15.41
C TRP A 20 4.24 10.00 -15.18
N GLU A 21 4.55 9.57 -13.96
CA GLU A 21 5.90 9.13 -13.58
C GLU A 21 5.84 7.74 -12.93
N ARG A 22 6.73 6.85 -13.36
CA ARG A 22 6.98 5.60 -12.65
C ARG A 22 7.81 5.88 -11.40
N ILE A 23 7.15 5.81 -10.25
CA ILE A 23 7.81 6.10 -8.96
C ILE A 23 8.33 4.84 -8.29
N TYR A 24 7.88 3.66 -8.72
CA TYR A 24 8.38 2.38 -8.22
C TYR A 24 8.19 1.24 -9.21
N GLU A 25 9.23 0.40 -9.36
CA GLU A 25 9.21 -0.86 -10.12
C GLU A 25 9.81 -1.96 -9.22
N PRO A 26 9.04 -2.97 -8.80
CA PRO A 26 9.55 -4.05 -7.96
C PRO A 26 10.45 -5.01 -8.74
N GLU A 27 11.29 -5.76 -8.03
CA GLU A 27 12.03 -6.87 -8.62
C GLU A 27 11.05 -7.93 -9.15
N ARG A 28 11.25 -8.36 -10.41
CA ARG A 28 10.33 -9.28 -11.09
C ARG A 28 10.57 -10.73 -10.67
N PHE A 29 9.47 -11.47 -10.51
CA PHE A 29 9.47 -12.92 -10.28
C PHE A 29 8.19 -13.54 -10.84
N ASP A 30 8.16 -14.86 -11.08
CA ASP A 30 6.94 -15.55 -11.52
C ASP A 30 6.06 -15.87 -10.30
N TYR A 31 5.16 -14.96 -9.94
CA TYR A 31 4.34 -15.10 -8.73
C TYR A 31 3.37 -16.29 -8.74
N LEU A 32 3.07 -16.84 -9.93
CA LEU A 32 2.23 -18.04 -10.08
C LEU A 32 3.04 -19.32 -9.87
N LYS A 33 4.25 -19.39 -10.42
CA LYS A 33 5.11 -20.58 -10.31
C LYS A 33 5.98 -20.57 -9.05
N GLU A 34 6.26 -19.39 -8.50
CA GLU A 34 7.18 -19.18 -7.38
C GLU A 34 6.48 -18.48 -6.20
N PRO A 35 5.40 -19.07 -5.63
CA PRO A 35 4.62 -18.43 -4.57
C PRO A 35 5.43 -18.21 -3.28
N LYS A 36 6.59 -18.84 -3.15
CA LYS A 36 7.54 -18.71 -2.02
C LYS A 36 8.84 -18.03 -2.43
N SER A 37 8.86 -17.32 -3.55
CA SER A 37 10.03 -16.54 -3.96
C SER A 37 10.50 -15.65 -2.80
N PRO A 38 11.80 -15.60 -2.49
CA PRO A 38 12.34 -14.68 -1.50
C PRO A 38 11.96 -13.22 -1.79
N ILE A 39 11.84 -12.84 -3.06
CA ILE A 39 11.40 -11.50 -3.50
C ILE A 39 10.01 -11.18 -2.92
N ARG A 40 9.08 -12.15 -3.00
CA ARG A 40 7.73 -12.02 -2.44
C ARG A 40 7.74 -12.02 -0.91
N LEU A 41 8.56 -12.86 -0.30
CA LEU A 41 8.54 -13.07 1.15
C LEU A 41 9.32 -12.01 1.93
N PHE A 42 10.26 -11.32 1.29
CA PHE A 42 11.14 -10.35 1.94
C PHE A 42 10.37 -9.21 2.63
N PRO A 43 9.38 -8.55 1.98
CA PRO A 43 8.58 -7.52 2.66
C PRO A 43 7.80 -8.07 3.86
N HIS A 44 7.27 -9.29 3.77
CA HIS A 44 6.54 -9.93 4.87
C HIS A 44 7.43 -10.20 6.08
N ALA A 45 8.67 -10.66 5.85
CA ALA A 45 9.66 -10.83 6.92
C ALA A 45 9.96 -9.51 7.62
N GLY A 46 10.07 -8.40 6.87
CA GLY A 46 10.28 -7.07 7.42
C GLY A 46 9.17 -6.61 8.36
N VAL A 47 7.91 -6.84 8.01
CA VAL A 47 6.75 -6.51 8.86
C VAL A 47 6.79 -7.29 10.19
N ILE A 48 7.12 -8.58 10.13
CA ILE A 48 7.21 -9.42 11.34
C ILE A 48 8.41 -8.97 12.21
N GLN A 49 9.54 -8.65 11.58
CA GLN A 49 10.72 -8.18 12.28
C GLN A 49 10.46 -6.86 13.01
N ASP A 50 9.85 -5.87 12.35
CA ASP A 50 9.50 -4.59 13.00
C ASP A 50 8.55 -4.78 14.18
N PHE A 51 7.57 -5.69 14.06
CA PHE A 51 6.69 -6.02 15.18
C PHE A 51 7.46 -6.58 16.39
N VAL A 52 8.38 -7.52 16.15
CA VAL A 52 9.21 -8.11 17.22
C VAL A 52 10.12 -7.04 17.85
N ASP A 53 10.76 -6.21 17.04
CA ASP A 53 11.68 -5.18 17.51
C ASP A 53 10.93 -4.09 18.29
N SER A 54 9.73 -3.70 17.85
CA SER A 54 8.87 -2.75 18.56
C SER A 54 8.55 -3.19 19.98
N ILE A 55 8.27 -4.49 20.18
CA ILE A 55 8.03 -5.06 21.51
C ILE A 55 9.31 -5.02 22.35
N ARG A 56 10.44 -5.45 21.78
CA ARG A 56 11.72 -5.54 22.50
C ARG A 56 12.28 -4.18 22.91
N GLU A 57 12.10 -3.19 22.04
CA GLU A 57 12.62 -1.84 22.19
C GLU A 57 11.62 -0.90 22.86
N GLU A 58 10.42 -1.39 23.21
CA GLU A 58 9.32 -0.61 23.81
C GLU A 58 8.97 0.65 23.00
N ARG A 59 9.02 0.55 21.67
CA ARG A 59 8.70 1.64 20.74
C ARG A 59 7.42 1.35 19.96
N PRO A 60 6.75 2.37 19.42
CA PRO A 60 5.69 2.17 18.45
C PRO A 60 6.18 1.40 17.20
N PRO A 61 5.32 0.57 16.58
CA PRO A 61 5.61 -0.01 15.27
C PRO A 61 5.68 1.07 14.20
N HIS A 62 6.44 0.78 13.14
CA HIS A 62 6.59 1.71 12.02
C HIS A 62 5.24 1.98 11.33
N VAL A 63 4.38 0.96 11.26
CA VAL A 63 2.99 1.07 10.78
C VAL A 63 2.06 0.50 11.84
N GLY A 64 1.30 1.37 12.51
CA GLY A 64 0.43 1.01 13.63
C GLY A 64 -1.04 0.87 13.25
N GLY A 65 -1.88 0.66 14.28
CA GLY A 65 -3.32 0.56 14.09
C GLY A 65 -4.00 1.88 13.67
N VAL A 66 -3.35 3.02 13.88
CA VAL A 66 -3.85 4.33 13.43
C VAL A 66 -3.78 4.41 11.90
N GLU A 67 -2.65 4.01 11.31
CA GLU A 67 -2.45 3.93 9.87
C GLU A 67 -3.43 2.91 9.26
N GLY A 68 -3.64 1.77 9.91
CA GLY A 68 -4.64 0.79 9.50
C GLY A 68 -6.06 1.34 9.45
N ARG A 69 -6.47 2.18 10.42
CA ARG A 69 -7.78 2.85 10.39
C ARG A 69 -7.91 3.82 9.23
N LYS A 70 -6.87 4.62 8.94
CA LYS A 70 -6.83 5.54 7.79
C LYS A 70 -6.93 4.79 6.46
N ALA A 71 -6.31 3.60 6.35
CA ALA A 71 -6.43 2.77 5.16
C ALA A 71 -7.87 2.28 4.93
N VAL A 72 -8.55 1.81 5.99
CA VAL A 72 -9.96 1.40 5.91
C VAL A 72 -10.86 2.57 5.52
N GLU A 73 -10.60 3.76 6.07
CA GLU A 73 -11.32 4.99 5.74
C GLU A 73 -11.25 5.33 4.24
N ILE A 74 -10.08 5.17 3.61
CA ILE A 74 -9.92 5.34 2.16
C ILE A 74 -10.77 4.33 1.39
N CYS A 75 -10.73 3.04 1.77
CA CYS A 75 -11.56 2.02 1.12
C CYS A 75 -13.06 2.35 1.20
N GLU A 76 -13.52 2.81 2.37
CA GLU A 76 -14.89 3.24 2.58
C GLU A 76 -15.25 4.47 1.73
N ALA A 77 -14.35 5.46 1.63
CA ALA A 77 -14.53 6.62 0.77
C ALA A 77 -14.69 6.23 -0.71
N CYS A 78 -13.88 5.28 -1.19
CA CYS A 78 -14.00 4.73 -2.55
C CYS A 78 -15.35 4.07 -2.78
N LEU A 79 -15.84 3.26 -1.82
CA LEU A 79 -17.16 2.63 -1.91
C LEU A 79 -18.29 3.67 -1.95
N ARG A 80 -18.25 4.69 -1.08
CA ARG A 80 -19.23 5.79 -1.07
C ARG A 80 -19.20 6.60 -2.36
N SER A 81 -18.01 6.88 -2.89
CA SER A 81 -17.85 7.60 -4.15
C SER A 81 -18.44 6.80 -5.32
N ALA A 82 -18.15 5.51 -5.40
CA ALA A 82 -18.69 4.63 -6.44
C ALA A 82 -20.23 4.53 -6.37
N GLN A 83 -20.80 4.49 -5.18
CA GLN A 83 -22.26 4.42 -4.99
C GLN A 83 -22.97 5.74 -5.32
N SER A 84 -22.37 6.88 -4.98
CA SER A 84 -22.98 8.20 -5.16
C SER A 84 -22.65 8.87 -6.50
N GLY A 85 -21.59 8.44 -7.17
CA GLY A 85 -21.01 9.15 -8.31
C GLY A 85 -20.45 10.53 -7.94
N GLN A 86 -20.20 10.80 -6.66
CA GLN A 86 -19.70 12.08 -6.16
C GLN A 86 -18.30 11.94 -5.55
N VAL A 87 -17.58 13.05 -5.51
CA VAL A 87 -16.31 13.17 -4.77
C VAL A 87 -16.59 13.06 -3.27
N VAL A 88 -15.79 12.26 -2.57
CA VAL A 88 -15.84 12.11 -1.11
C VAL A 88 -14.57 12.73 -0.51
N SER A 89 -14.74 13.64 0.45
CA SER A 89 -13.63 14.26 1.17
C SER A 89 -13.20 13.41 2.36
N LEU A 90 -11.90 13.42 2.64
CA LEU A 90 -11.30 12.83 3.85
C LEU A 90 -10.90 13.94 4.84
N PRO A 91 -10.93 13.68 6.16
CA PRO A 91 -11.46 12.47 6.78
C PRO A 91 -12.98 12.32 6.56
N LEU A 92 -13.47 11.08 6.60
CA LEU A 92 -14.88 10.72 6.43
C LEU A 92 -15.80 11.27 7.53
#